data_AF-A0A314UNT4-F1
#
_entry.id   AF-A0A314UNT4-F1
#
_cell.length_a   1.000
_cell.length_b   1.000
_cell.length_c   1.000
_cell.angle_alpha   90.00
_cell.angle_beta   90.00
_cell.angle_gamma   90.00
#
_symmetry.space_group_name_H-M   'P 1'
#
loop_
_entity.id
_entity.type
_entity.pdbx_description
1 polymer ?
#
loop_
_entity_poly.entity_id
_entity_poly.type
_entity_poly.pdbx_seq_one_letter_code
_entity_poly.pdbx_strand_id
1 'polypeptide(L)'
;MVEVGALKEKLDEHSISLHEKTNNVSKLIAIVHGELTSKNESVESLKRDLLHMERVEKEKDKELLLLRRNIGLLFEACTSSVMEMGRRKTELVGNGWAAGDQGMRLKSAEFPVDGLSFGGEEQFHSEECVRTMTDGLLSTVNDFGTLTAEIVEGNQKELKITISKLQKELQEKDIQRERICMELVSQIKGAEAAATSYSMDLQSSKMLVRDLEKQVEVMKGERNLLEQRVKELEDGRATSTDLQERVRSLTDVIAAKDQEIEDLMQALDDEEVQMQGLTFKIKELEKVVEQKNLDLGNLEASRGKVMKKLSVTVRKFDELHHLSANLLAEVEKLQSQLQDRDAEISFLRQEVTRCTNDVLVASQTNKKRNSDEIHELLTWFDMNVARVVVHNAYLRDKNNDHDSEHKEIFKKKIDCIISELEDLQAVAQSKDTLLQVERSKVEELTRKGESLEKSLHEKESRLNLLEGVGDSGRGTSMTSEIIEVEPAKNNWAVSGTSIAPQVRSLRKGNSDQVAIAIDMDSEKTSRLDDEEDDKVHGFKSLTTSRIVPRFTRPVTDMVDGLWVSCERTLMRQPALRLGIIFYWFILHALVATFAI
;
A
#
# COMPACT_ATOMS: atom_id res chain seq x y z
N MET A 1 10.27 134.34 224.13
CA MET A 1 9.87 132.96 223.81
C MET A 1 9.23 133.00 222.42
N VAL A 2 9.87 132.75 221.26
CA VAL A 2 11.05 131.96 220.83
C VAL A 2 10.75 130.52 220.36
N GLU A 3 9.65 129.88 220.77
CA GLU A 3 9.38 128.47 220.37
C GLU A 3 8.34 128.30 219.25
N VAL A 4 7.51 129.31 218.95
CA VAL A 4 6.41 129.18 217.98
C VAL A 4 6.89 129.24 216.51
N GLY A 5 8.05 129.81 216.22
CA GLY A 5 8.55 130.00 214.85
C GLY A 5 8.90 128.69 214.13
N ALA A 6 9.79 127.88 214.73
CA ALA A 6 10.36 126.69 214.11
C ALA A 6 9.35 125.56 213.82
N LEU A 7 8.19 125.59 214.50
CA LEU A 7 7.11 124.60 214.31
C LEU A 7 6.26 124.87 213.05
N LYS A 8 6.22 126.12 212.57
CA LYS A 8 5.48 126.48 211.35
C LYS A 8 6.25 126.09 210.09
N GLU A 9 7.54 126.38 210.04
CA GLU A 9 8.40 126.15 208.88
C GLU A 9 8.43 124.67 208.47
N LYS A 10 8.52 123.76 209.44
CA LYS A 10 8.40 122.30 209.22
C LYS A 10 7.04 121.83 208.69
N LEU A 11 5.97 122.59 208.85
CA LEU A 11 4.64 122.23 208.36
C LEU A 11 4.49 122.56 206.87
N ASP A 12 4.98 123.74 206.46
CA ASP A 12 4.99 124.15 205.06
C ASP A 12 5.90 123.23 204.20
N GLU A 13 7.08 122.86 204.72
CA GLU A 13 8.00 121.91 204.04
C GLU A 13 7.37 120.52 203.83
N HIS A 14 6.65 120.00 204.83
CA HIS A 14 5.91 118.73 204.71
C HIS A 14 4.73 118.80 203.73
N SER A 15 4.05 119.95 203.67
CA SER A 15 2.92 120.20 202.76
C SER A 15 3.36 120.11 201.29
N ILE A 16 4.49 120.74 200.95
CA ILE A 16 5.06 120.73 199.59
C ILE A 16 5.43 119.30 199.17
N SER A 17 6.13 118.54 200.03
CA SER A 17 6.53 117.16 199.73
C SER A 17 5.33 116.20 199.54
N LEU A 18 4.25 116.42 200.29
CA LEU A 18 3.02 115.63 200.12
C LEU A 18 2.36 115.90 198.76
N HIS A 19 2.28 117.17 198.36
CA HIS A 19 1.65 117.56 197.09
C HIS A 19 2.42 117.02 195.87
N GLU A 20 3.75 117.04 195.90
CA GLU A 20 4.61 116.48 194.84
C GLU A 20 4.39 114.96 194.68
N LYS A 21 4.35 114.21 195.79
CA LYS A 21 4.04 112.76 195.76
C LYS A 21 2.66 112.48 195.17
N THR A 22 1.64 113.25 195.56
CA THR A 22 0.27 113.11 195.01
C THR A 22 0.24 113.34 193.49
N ASN A 23 0.98 114.33 192.99
CA ASN A 23 1.03 114.66 191.56
C ASN A 23 1.72 113.55 190.73
N ASN A 24 2.78 112.95 191.26
CA ASN A 24 3.45 111.80 190.61
C ASN A 24 2.57 110.53 190.58
N VAL A 25 1.80 110.26 191.63
CA VAL A 25 0.81 109.16 191.64
C VAL A 25 -0.29 109.41 190.61
N SER A 26 -0.77 110.65 190.47
CA SER A 26 -1.79 111.00 189.47
C SER A 26 -1.31 110.75 188.03
N LYS A 27 -0.05 111.10 187.71
CA LYS A 27 0.55 110.78 186.40
C LYS A 27 0.65 109.28 186.12
N LEU A 28 1.03 108.47 187.11
CA LEU A 28 1.09 107.01 186.96
C LEU A 28 -0.30 106.41 186.69
N ILE A 29 -1.34 106.88 187.40
CA ILE A 29 -2.73 106.46 187.15
C ILE A 29 -3.18 106.83 185.74
N ALA A 30 -2.83 108.02 185.24
CA ALA A 30 -3.17 108.44 183.87
C ALA A 30 -2.52 107.55 182.79
N ILE A 31 -1.25 107.16 182.97
CA ILE A 31 -0.54 106.25 182.06
C ILE A 31 -1.19 104.86 182.06
N VAL A 32 -1.38 104.27 183.24
CA VAL A 32 -2.00 102.93 183.37
C VAL A 32 -3.42 102.91 182.81
N HIS A 33 -4.21 103.98 183.00
CA HIS A 33 -5.53 104.07 182.39
C HIS A 33 -5.46 104.17 180.86
N GLY A 34 -4.50 104.89 180.30
CA GLY A 34 -4.28 104.96 178.85
C GLY A 34 -3.89 103.61 178.25
N GLU A 35 -2.95 102.89 178.87
CA GLU A 35 -2.54 101.54 178.45
C GLU A 35 -3.69 100.53 178.51
N LEU A 36 -4.51 100.58 179.57
CA LEU A 36 -5.69 99.73 179.71
C LEU A 36 -6.72 99.98 178.60
N THR A 37 -6.94 101.26 178.24
CA THR A 37 -7.87 101.64 177.16
C THR A 37 -7.36 101.16 175.80
N SER A 38 -6.08 101.41 175.48
CA SER A 38 -5.45 100.95 174.23
C SER A 38 -5.49 99.41 174.09
N LYS A 39 -5.26 98.68 175.18
CA LYS A 39 -5.36 97.21 175.18
C LYS A 39 -6.80 96.72 174.94
N ASN A 40 -7.80 97.43 175.46
CA ASN A 40 -9.21 97.11 175.22
C ASN A 40 -9.62 97.37 173.76
N GLU A 41 -9.18 98.47 173.16
CA GLU A 41 -9.39 98.77 171.73
C GLU A 41 -8.74 97.72 170.82
N SER A 42 -7.54 97.24 171.16
CA SER A 42 -6.86 96.15 170.44
C SER A 42 -7.67 94.84 170.45
N VAL A 43 -8.27 94.48 171.58
CA VAL A 43 -9.12 93.27 171.71
C VAL A 43 -10.41 93.38 170.88
N GLU A 44 -11.09 94.54 170.89
CA GLU A 44 -12.27 94.76 170.05
C GLU A 44 -11.93 94.99 168.56
N SER A 45 -10.67 95.23 168.19
CA SER A 45 -10.21 95.10 166.80
C SER A 45 -10.12 93.64 166.40
N LEU A 46 -9.34 92.84 167.14
CA LEU A 46 -9.11 91.41 166.86
C LEU A 46 -10.44 90.63 166.76
N LYS A 47 -11.41 90.98 167.60
CA LYS A 47 -12.77 90.40 167.61
C LYS A 47 -13.60 90.76 166.38
N ARG A 48 -13.41 91.94 165.78
CA ARG A 48 -14.03 92.31 164.49
C ARG A 48 -13.36 91.58 163.32
N ASP A 49 -12.03 91.45 163.37
CA ASP A 49 -11.26 90.73 162.35
C ASP A 49 -11.62 89.22 162.32
N LEU A 50 -11.82 88.61 163.49
CA LEU A 50 -12.32 87.24 163.64
C LEU A 50 -13.71 87.06 163.00
N LEU A 51 -14.66 87.96 163.27
CA LEU A 51 -16.00 87.94 162.69
C LEU A 51 -16.01 88.21 161.16
N HIS A 52 -14.99 88.91 160.65
CA HIS A 52 -14.79 89.06 159.21
C HIS A 52 -14.27 87.76 158.58
N MET A 53 -13.25 87.13 159.17
CA MET A 53 -12.71 85.84 158.74
C MET A 53 -13.78 84.74 158.72
N GLU A 54 -14.57 84.61 159.80
CA GLU A 54 -15.68 83.64 159.89
C GLU A 54 -16.73 83.85 158.78
N ARG A 55 -16.96 85.11 158.36
CA ARG A 55 -17.86 85.42 157.24
C ARG A 55 -17.28 84.98 155.91
N VAL A 56 -15.99 85.24 155.66
CA VAL A 56 -15.30 84.85 154.42
C VAL A 56 -15.17 83.33 154.31
N GLU A 57 -14.90 82.62 155.41
CA GLU A 57 -14.89 81.16 155.47
C GLU A 57 -16.27 80.59 155.07
N LYS A 58 -17.35 81.09 155.66
CA LYS A 58 -18.75 80.71 155.34
C LYS A 58 -19.20 81.11 153.93
N GLU A 59 -18.50 82.01 153.26
CA GLU A 59 -18.71 82.37 151.86
C GLU A 59 -17.94 81.42 150.93
N LYS A 60 -16.69 81.08 151.28
CA LYS A 60 -15.87 80.10 150.55
C LYS A 60 -16.39 78.68 150.63
N ASP A 61 -17.01 78.27 151.74
CA ASP A 61 -17.71 76.98 151.82
C ASP A 61 -18.92 76.90 150.88
N LYS A 62 -19.64 78.02 150.66
CA LYS A 62 -20.74 78.09 149.69
C LYS A 62 -20.23 78.02 148.25
N GLU A 63 -19.15 78.75 147.93
CA GLU A 63 -18.48 78.61 146.63
C GLU A 63 -18.00 77.17 146.38
N LEU A 64 -17.42 76.52 147.39
CA LEU A 64 -16.95 75.14 147.30
C LEU A 64 -18.09 74.13 147.07
N LEU A 65 -19.25 74.33 147.72
CA LEU A 65 -20.46 73.53 147.49
C LEU A 65 -21.02 73.72 146.08
N LEU A 66 -21.12 74.97 145.60
CA LEU A 66 -21.53 75.27 144.22
C LEU A 66 -20.57 74.64 143.19
N LEU A 67 -19.26 74.75 143.42
CA LEU A 67 -18.25 74.18 142.53
C LEU A 67 -18.34 72.65 142.49
N ARG A 68 -18.52 71.99 143.63
CA ARG A 68 -18.75 70.53 143.70
C ARG A 68 -20.03 70.12 142.95
N ARG A 69 -21.11 70.90 143.08
CA ARG A 69 -22.39 70.66 142.37
C ARG A 69 -22.26 70.82 140.85
N ASN A 70 -21.61 71.90 140.39
CA ASN A 70 -21.34 72.13 138.96
C ASN A 70 -20.41 71.05 138.36
N ILE A 71 -19.39 70.62 139.12
CA ILE A 71 -18.53 69.48 138.73
C ILE A 71 -19.35 68.19 138.63
N GLY A 72 -20.26 67.93 139.57
CA GLY A 72 -21.18 66.80 139.54
C GLY A 72 -22.05 66.76 138.28
N LEU A 73 -22.74 67.87 137.99
CA LEU A 73 -23.58 68.00 136.77
C LEU A 73 -22.77 67.76 135.49
N LEU A 74 -21.56 68.32 135.40
CA LEU A 74 -20.69 68.12 134.24
C LEU A 74 -20.24 66.65 134.11
N PHE A 75 -19.86 65.99 135.20
CA PHE A 75 -19.50 64.56 135.19
C PHE A 75 -20.70 63.67 134.82
N GLU A 76 -21.89 63.95 135.33
CA GLU A 76 -23.12 63.22 135.00
C GLU A 76 -23.48 63.37 133.52
N ALA A 77 -23.38 64.58 132.98
CA ALA A 77 -23.63 64.84 131.56
C ALA A 77 -22.59 64.22 130.64
N CYS A 78 -21.29 64.29 130.98
CA CYS A 78 -20.24 63.59 130.24
C CYS A 78 -20.44 62.07 130.29
N THR A 79 -20.83 61.51 131.44
CA THR A 79 -21.12 60.08 131.60
C THR A 79 -22.33 59.66 130.76
N SER A 80 -23.42 60.43 130.83
CA SER A 80 -24.64 60.21 130.04
C SER A 80 -24.37 60.30 128.54
N SER A 81 -23.57 61.27 128.12
CA SER A 81 -23.13 61.44 126.73
C SER A 81 -22.30 60.26 126.24
N VAL A 82 -21.36 59.75 127.05
CA VAL A 82 -20.56 58.55 126.72
C VAL A 82 -21.44 57.30 126.66
N MET A 83 -22.40 57.15 127.57
CA MET A 83 -23.35 56.03 127.55
C MET A 83 -24.28 56.07 126.33
N GLU A 84 -24.72 57.25 125.91
CA GLU A 84 -25.58 57.41 124.73
C GLU A 84 -24.79 57.20 123.42
N MET A 85 -23.56 57.74 123.30
CA MET A 85 -22.64 57.37 122.21
C MET A 85 -22.41 55.85 122.15
N GLY A 86 -22.27 55.19 123.31
CA GLY A 86 -22.18 53.74 123.42
C GLY A 86 -23.42 53.03 122.89
N ARG A 87 -24.62 53.47 123.30
CA ARG A 87 -25.90 52.93 122.82
C ARG A 87 -26.03 53.06 121.31
N ARG A 88 -25.84 54.26 120.76
CA ARG A 88 -25.95 54.52 119.31
C ARG A 88 -24.94 53.71 118.51
N LYS A 89 -23.72 53.55 119.01
CA LYS A 89 -22.73 52.63 118.41
C LYS A 89 -23.23 51.18 118.38
N THR A 90 -23.89 50.70 119.44
CA THR A 90 -24.47 49.34 119.44
C THR A 90 -25.69 49.20 118.54
N GLU A 91 -26.53 50.22 118.40
CA GLU A 91 -27.66 50.26 117.44
C GLU A 91 -27.17 50.21 115.98
N LEU A 92 -26.09 50.95 115.68
CA LEU A 92 -25.42 50.97 114.38
C LEU A 92 -24.78 49.62 114.00
N VAL A 93 -24.15 48.92 114.96
CA VAL A 93 -23.46 47.64 114.69
C VAL A 93 -24.42 46.44 114.73
N GLY A 94 -25.39 46.44 115.65
CA GLY A 94 -26.26 45.29 115.93
C GLY A 94 -27.18 44.88 114.76
N ASN A 95 -27.46 45.80 113.84
CA ASN A 95 -28.26 45.54 112.64
C ASN A 95 -27.46 44.98 111.45
N GLY A 96 -26.15 44.79 111.59
CA GLY A 96 -25.24 44.39 110.50
C GLY A 96 -24.57 43.03 110.70
N TRP A 97 -23.74 42.88 111.73
CA TRP A 97 -22.84 41.73 111.89
C TRP A 97 -22.78 41.19 113.32
N ALA A 98 -22.94 39.88 113.48
CA ALA A 98 -22.69 39.18 114.72
C ALA A 98 -21.19 38.92 114.91
N ALA A 99 -20.51 39.74 115.71
CA ALA A 99 -19.09 39.57 116.03
C ALA A 99 -18.73 40.08 117.44
N GLY A 100 -18.16 39.20 118.27
CA GLY A 100 -17.27 39.56 119.39
C GLY A 100 -17.87 40.28 120.60
N ASP A 101 -18.03 39.57 121.72
CA ASP A 101 -18.10 40.18 123.04
C ASP A 101 -16.79 40.92 123.38
N GLN A 102 -16.90 42.18 123.80
CA GLN A 102 -16.04 42.71 124.87
C GLN A 102 -16.75 43.86 125.61
N GLY A 103 -17.52 43.53 126.65
CA GLY A 103 -18.25 44.52 127.44
C GLY A 103 -17.37 45.45 128.29
N MET A 104 -17.63 46.77 128.23
CA MET A 104 -17.22 47.71 129.28
C MET A 104 -18.37 47.93 130.28
N ARG A 105 -18.41 47.08 131.33
CA ARG A 105 -19.28 47.31 132.49
C ARG A 105 -18.70 48.41 133.38
N LEU A 106 -18.86 49.66 132.95
CA LEU A 106 -18.70 50.82 133.83
C LEU A 106 -19.63 50.65 135.03
N LYS A 107 -19.06 50.48 136.23
CA LYS A 107 -19.83 50.48 137.47
C LYS A 107 -20.22 51.92 137.77
N SER A 108 -21.51 52.20 137.91
CA SER A 108 -21.96 53.44 138.51
C SER A 108 -21.34 53.57 139.90
N ALA A 109 -20.57 54.64 140.12
CA ALA A 109 -20.19 55.06 141.45
C ALA A 109 -21.36 55.87 142.03
N GLU A 110 -22.25 55.20 142.77
CA GLU A 110 -23.32 55.86 143.50
C GLU A 110 -22.70 56.77 144.58
N PHE A 111 -22.60 58.06 144.28
CA PHE A 111 -22.37 59.06 145.32
C PHE A 111 -23.65 59.20 146.15
N PRO A 112 -23.60 59.06 147.48
CA PRO A 112 -24.79 59.23 148.32
C PRO A 112 -25.22 60.70 148.29
N VAL A 113 -26.32 60.98 147.60
CA VAL A 113 -27.02 62.26 147.64
C VAL A 113 -27.77 62.34 148.97
N ASP A 114 -27.05 62.68 150.04
CA ASP A 114 -27.68 62.92 151.34
C ASP A 114 -28.49 64.23 151.30
N GLY A 115 -29.73 64.16 151.77
CA GLY A 115 -30.79 65.05 151.32
C GLY A 115 -30.98 66.30 152.18
N LEU A 116 -30.40 67.43 151.76
CA LEU A 116 -30.74 68.76 152.32
C LEU A 116 -31.12 69.74 151.21
N SER A 117 -32.42 70.05 151.15
CA SER A 117 -32.97 71.15 150.34
C SER A 117 -33.15 72.38 151.21
N PHE A 118 -32.48 73.48 150.86
CA PHE A 118 -32.65 74.79 151.48
C PHE A 118 -32.50 75.89 150.42
N GLY A 119 -33.43 76.85 150.40
CA GLY A 119 -33.46 77.93 149.41
C GLY A 119 -32.68 79.19 149.83
N GLY A 120 -32.17 79.91 148.84
CA GLY A 120 -31.59 81.25 148.95
C GLY A 120 -31.45 81.86 147.55
N GLU A 121 -31.92 83.08 147.34
CA GLU A 121 -32.32 83.55 145.99
C GLU A 121 -31.20 84.23 145.17
N GLU A 122 -29.95 84.21 145.62
CA GLU A 122 -28.82 84.93 144.98
C GLU A 122 -27.77 84.02 144.29
N GLN A 123 -28.18 82.85 143.77
CA GLN A 123 -27.24 81.78 143.34
C GLN A 123 -27.31 81.29 141.88
N PHE A 124 -28.10 81.92 141.00
CA PHE A 124 -28.55 81.27 139.75
C PHE A 124 -27.58 81.27 138.55
N HIS A 125 -26.86 82.36 138.26
CA HIS A 125 -26.20 82.53 136.95
C HIS A 125 -25.12 81.49 136.59
N SER A 126 -24.39 80.94 137.56
CA SER A 126 -23.32 79.96 137.27
C SER A 126 -23.84 78.53 137.06
N GLU A 127 -24.91 78.12 137.74
CA GLU A 127 -25.43 76.75 137.61
C GLU A 127 -26.22 76.59 136.30
N GLU A 128 -27.00 77.61 135.92
CA GLU A 128 -27.79 77.58 134.69
C GLU A 128 -26.91 77.53 133.44
N CYS A 129 -25.79 78.28 133.42
CA CYS A 129 -24.81 78.21 132.33
C CYS A 129 -24.22 76.79 132.17
N VAL A 130 -23.86 76.13 133.28
CA VAL A 130 -23.39 74.73 133.25
C VAL A 130 -24.48 73.81 132.71
N ARG A 131 -25.74 73.99 133.14
CA ARG A 131 -26.88 73.20 132.65
C ARG A 131 -27.12 73.36 131.15
N THR A 132 -27.02 74.58 130.61
CA THR A 132 -27.11 74.80 129.16
C THR A 132 -25.97 74.11 128.40
N MET A 133 -24.75 74.04 128.96
CA MET A 133 -23.67 73.26 128.36
C MET A 133 -23.93 71.75 128.40
N THR A 134 -24.52 71.22 129.48
CA THR A 134 -24.83 69.79 129.59
C THR A 134 -25.94 69.37 128.62
N ASP A 135 -26.97 70.19 128.48
CA ASP A 135 -28.08 69.95 127.55
C ASP A 135 -27.61 70.09 126.09
N GLY A 136 -26.78 71.09 125.80
CA GLY A 136 -26.16 71.28 124.48
C GLY A 136 -25.21 70.15 124.08
N LEU A 137 -24.44 69.59 125.03
CA LEU A 137 -23.61 68.42 124.80
C LEU A 137 -24.47 67.19 124.45
N LEU A 138 -25.55 66.96 125.19
CA LEU A 138 -26.46 65.83 124.96
C LEU A 138 -27.22 65.96 123.62
N SER A 139 -27.64 67.17 123.22
CA SER A 139 -28.19 67.40 121.87
C SER A 139 -27.15 67.07 120.82
N THR A 140 -25.95 67.66 120.90
CA THR A 140 -24.86 67.45 119.93
C THR A 140 -24.51 65.97 119.75
N VAL A 141 -24.57 65.17 120.83
CA VAL A 141 -24.36 63.70 120.77
C VAL A 141 -25.50 62.98 120.06
N ASN A 142 -26.77 63.38 120.27
CA ASN A 142 -27.91 62.83 119.55
C ASN A 142 -27.88 63.22 118.05
N ASP A 143 -27.59 64.50 117.75
CA ASP A 143 -27.50 65.04 116.39
C ASP A 143 -26.33 64.41 115.59
N PHE A 144 -25.21 64.12 116.25
CA PHE A 144 -24.13 63.32 115.66
C PHE A 144 -24.53 61.85 115.48
N GLY A 145 -25.32 61.30 116.41
CA GLY A 145 -25.85 59.94 116.33
C GLY A 145 -26.81 59.73 115.15
N THR A 146 -27.74 60.66 114.91
CA THR A 146 -28.66 60.63 113.77
C THR A 146 -27.92 60.79 112.45
N LEU A 147 -27.03 61.78 112.34
CA LEU A 147 -26.18 61.97 111.15
C LEU A 147 -25.34 60.71 110.83
N THR A 148 -24.76 60.07 111.84
CA THR A 148 -24.00 58.81 111.66
C THR A 148 -24.91 57.67 111.20
N ALA A 149 -26.13 57.58 111.72
CA ALA A 149 -27.12 56.59 111.29
C ALA A 149 -27.56 56.80 109.84
N GLU A 150 -27.85 58.04 109.42
CA GLU A 150 -28.22 58.38 108.05
C GLU A 150 -27.09 58.06 107.06
N ILE A 151 -25.84 58.40 107.39
CA ILE A 151 -24.66 58.08 106.57
C ILE A 151 -24.50 56.55 106.43
N VAL A 152 -24.62 55.79 107.52
CA VAL A 152 -24.46 54.32 107.47
C VAL A 152 -25.63 53.65 106.75
N GLU A 153 -26.87 54.11 106.92
CA GLU A 153 -28.02 53.59 106.19
C GLU A 153 -27.93 53.93 104.69
N GLY A 154 -27.45 55.13 104.33
CA GLY A 154 -27.14 55.52 102.96
C GLY A 154 -26.08 54.61 102.32
N ASN A 155 -24.95 54.43 103.00
CA ASN A 155 -23.88 53.52 102.57
C ASN A 155 -24.39 52.06 102.45
N GLN A 156 -25.26 51.60 103.36
CA GLN A 156 -25.84 50.26 103.31
C GLN A 156 -26.80 50.10 102.11
N LYS A 157 -27.59 51.14 101.79
CA LYS A 157 -28.45 51.18 100.59
C LYS A 157 -27.61 51.15 99.32
N GLU A 158 -26.57 51.97 99.22
CA GLU A 158 -25.65 51.99 98.06
C GLU A 158 -24.90 50.66 97.89
N LEU A 159 -24.38 50.09 98.98
CA LEU A 159 -23.72 48.78 98.97
C LEU A 159 -24.69 47.68 98.52
N LYS A 160 -25.95 47.69 98.99
CA LYS A 160 -26.99 46.74 98.57
C LYS A 160 -27.33 46.88 97.09
N ILE A 161 -27.48 48.11 96.58
CA ILE A 161 -27.69 48.38 95.15
C ILE A 161 -26.50 47.87 94.32
N THR A 162 -25.27 48.12 94.79
CA THR A 162 -24.03 47.68 94.12
C THR A 162 -23.92 46.15 94.10
N ILE A 163 -24.22 45.46 95.21
CA ILE A 163 -24.27 44.00 95.27
C ILE A 163 -25.32 43.45 94.30
N SER A 164 -26.54 43.99 94.28
CA SER A 164 -27.59 43.54 93.35
C SER A 164 -27.25 43.82 91.88
N LYS A 165 -26.53 44.92 91.59
CA LYS A 165 -25.99 45.19 90.24
C LYS A 165 -24.96 44.14 89.84
N LEU A 166 -23.97 43.87 90.70
CA LEU A 166 -22.92 42.87 90.45
C LEU A 166 -23.49 41.44 90.33
N GLN A 167 -24.49 41.09 91.14
CA GLN A 167 -25.20 39.81 91.02
C GLN A 167 -25.92 39.67 89.68
N LYS A 168 -26.61 40.72 89.21
CA LYS A 168 -27.26 40.72 87.89
C LYS A 168 -26.24 40.66 86.75
N GLU A 169 -25.13 41.39 86.86
CA GLU A 169 -24.06 41.35 85.86
C GLU A 169 -23.39 39.97 85.79
N LEU A 170 -23.15 39.32 86.94
CA LEU A 170 -22.65 37.95 87.00
C LEU A 170 -23.62 36.96 86.34
N GLN A 171 -24.92 37.03 86.64
CA GLN A 171 -25.94 36.17 86.00
C GLN A 171 -26.00 36.37 84.48
N GLU A 172 -25.94 37.61 84.00
CA GLU A 172 -25.87 37.89 82.56
C GLU A 172 -24.58 37.35 81.95
N LYS A 173 -23.45 37.40 82.67
CA LYS A 173 -22.17 36.79 82.22
C LYS A 173 -22.19 35.27 82.21
N ASP A 174 -22.86 34.63 83.15
CA ASP A 174 -23.12 33.18 83.15
C ASP A 174 -23.98 32.78 81.93
N ILE A 175 -25.06 33.53 81.65
CA ILE A 175 -25.93 33.30 80.47
C ILE A 175 -25.18 33.55 79.16
N GLN A 176 -24.34 34.60 79.08
CA GLN A 176 -23.49 34.88 77.92
C GLN A 176 -22.47 33.76 77.70
N ARG A 177 -21.81 33.26 78.77
CA ARG A 177 -20.91 32.11 78.69
C ARG A 177 -21.65 30.88 78.16
N GLU A 178 -22.81 30.56 78.73
CA GLU A 178 -23.54 29.34 78.35
C GLU A 178 -24.01 29.39 76.88
N ARG A 179 -24.46 30.55 76.40
CA ARG A 179 -24.78 30.75 74.98
C ARG A 179 -23.56 30.55 74.08
N ILE A 180 -22.39 31.06 74.46
CA ILE A 180 -21.13 30.88 73.72
C ILE A 180 -20.70 29.41 73.75
N CYS A 181 -20.78 28.72 74.90
CA CYS A 181 -20.47 27.30 75.01
C CYS A 181 -21.38 26.45 74.11
N MET A 182 -22.69 26.70 74.12
CA MET A 182 -23.66 25.97 73.28
C MET A 182 -23.42 26.21 71.79
N GLU A 183 -23.12 27.44 71.38
CA GLU A 183 -22.78 27.78 69.99
C GLU A 183 -21.48 27.10 69.55
N LEU A 184 -20.41 27.15 70.37
CA LEU A 184 -19.14 26.47 70.08
C LEU A 184 -19.32 24.95 69.99
N VAL A 185 -20.13 24.33 70.87
CA VAL A 185 -20.46 22.90 70.80
C VAL A 185 -21.27 22.57 69.54
N SER A 186 -22.15 23.45 69.10
CA SER A 186 -22.89 23.32 67.84
C SER A 186 -21.93 23.35 66.63
N GLN A 187 -21.04 24.33 66.59
CA GLN A 187 -20.03 24.47 65.52
C GLN A 187 -19.05 23.30 65.48
N ILE A 188 -18.58 22.81 66.64
CA ILE A 188 -17.72 21.63 66.73
C ILE A 188 -18.42 20.39 66.15
N LYS A 189 -19.69 20.14 66.52
CA LYS A 189 -20.47 19.01 65.97
C LYS A 189 -20.73 19.16 64.47
N GLY A 190 -20.97 20.38 63.99
CA GLY A 190 -21.10 20.66 62.56
C GLY A 190 -19.81 20.38 61.79
N ALA A 191 -18.65 20.79 62.34
CA ALA A 191 -17.34 20.52 61.76
C ALA A 191 -16.98 19.03 61.80
N GLU A 192 -17.33 18.31 62.87
CA GLU A 192 -17.14 16.86 63.01
C GLU A 192 -18.00 16.08 62.00
N ALA A 193 -19.27 16.47 61.81
CA ALA A 193 -20.15 15.92 60.78
C ALA A 193 -19.63 16.18 59.35
N ALA A 194 -19.13 17.39 59.08
CA ALA A 194 -18.52 17.71 57.79
C ALA A 194 -17.22 16.90 57.54
N ALA A 195 -16.33 16.82 58.55
CA ALA A 195 -15.08 16.08 58.45
C ALA A 195 -15.29 14.56 58.28
N THR A 196 -16.31 14.00 58.94
CA THR A 196 -16.67 12.59 58.75
C THR A 196 -17.27 12.33 57.37
N SER A 197 -18.14 13.22 56.85
CA SER A 197 -18.61 13.14 55.45
C SER A 197 -17.45 13.18 54.46
N TYR A 198 -16.58 14.20 54.54
CA TYR A 198 -15.44 14.33 53.62
C TYR A 198 -14.45 13.16 53.73
N SER A 199 -14.33 12.53 54.89
CA SER A 199 -13.55 11.29 55.06
C SER A 199 -14.18 10.12 54.30
N MET A 200 -15.50 9.95 54.38
CA MET A 200 -16.25 8.93 53.63
C MET A 200 -16.19 9.19 52.11
N ASP A 201 -16.40 10.42 51.68
CA ASP A 201 -16.32 10.84 50.28
C ASP A 201 -14.90 10.59 49.70
N LEU A 202 -13.87 10.89 50.48
CA LEU A 202 -12.47 10.62 50.11
C LEU A 202 -12.16 9.11 50.01
N GLN A 203 -12.75 8.27 50.84
CA GLN A 203 -12.58 6.80 50.73
C GLN A 203 -13.36 6.24 49.54
N SER A 204 -14.56 6.75 49.26
CA SER A 204 -15.35 6.42 48.07
C SER A 204 -14.60 6.81 46.79
N SER A 205 -14.08 8.03 46.71
CA SER A 205 -13.23 8.50 45.61
C SER A 205 -11.98 7.64 45.43
N LYS A 206 -11.29 7.27 46.53
CA LYS A 206 -10.13 6.34 46.49
C LYS A 206 -10.51 4.92 46.03
N MET A 207 -11.74 4.46 46.24
CA MET A 207 -12.21 3.18 45.71
C MET A 207 -12.41 3.29 44.19
N LEU A 208 -13.16 4.30 43.75
CA LEU A 208 -13.40 4.59 42.33
C LEU A 208 -12.10 4.76 41.52
N VAL A 209 -11.10 5.46 42.06
CA VAL A 209 -9.80 5.61 41.39
C VAL A 209 -9.11 4.26 41.17
N ARG A 210 -9.09 3.36 42.16
CA ARG A 210 -8.48 2.02 42.00
C ARG A 210 -9.23 1.15 40.99
N ASP A 211 -10.56 1.25 40.96
CA ASP A 211 -11.37 0.50 39.99
C ASP A 211 -11.20 1.05 38.56
N LEU A 212 -10.93 2.36 38.40
CA LEU A 212 -10.56 2.97 37.12
C LEU A 212 -9.13 2.62 36.71
N GLU A 213 -8.15 2.65 37.62
CA GLU A 213 -6.76 2.19 37.38
C GLU A 213 -6.76 0.74 36.88
N LYS A 214 -7.56 -0.13 37.51
CA LYS A 214 -7.73 -1.53 37.09
C LYS A 214 -8.34 -1.66 35.69
N GLN A 215 -9.35 -0.84 35.36
CA GLN A 215 -9.94 -0.81 34.01
C GLN A 215 -8.95 -0.31 32.96
N VAL A 216 -8.10 0.69 33.29
CA VAL A 216 -7.06 1.20 32.39
C VAL A 216 -6.01 0.14 32.08
N GLU A 217 -5.55 -0.65 33.06
CA GLU A 217 -4.60 -1.74 32.80
C GLU A 217 -5.25 -2.90 32.00
N VAL A 218 -6.55 -3.16 32.14
CA VAL A 218 -7.28 -4.11 31.27
C VAL A 218 -7.34 -3.59 29.83
N MET A 219 -7.82 -2.36 29.60
CA MET A 219 -7.88 -1.76 28.25
C MET A 219 -6.51 -1.64 27.59
N LYS A 220 -5.44 -1.46 28.37
CA LYS A 220 -4.04 -1.47 27.91
C LYS A 220 -3.59 -2.88 27.49
N GLY A 221 -4.01 -3.93 28.22
CA GLY A 221 -3.82 -5.31 27.80
C GLY A 221 -4.55 -5.64 26.49
N GLU A 222 -5.82 -5.23 26.38
CA GLU A 222 -6.63 -5.37 25.16
C GLU A 222 -6.02 -4.61 23.97
N ARG A 223 -5.54 -3.38 24.19
CA ARG A 223 -4.79 -2.62 23.18
C ARG A 223 -3.57 -3.38 22.71
N ASN A 224 -2.73 -3.89 23.62
CA ASN A 224 -1.50 -4.60 23.24
C ASN A 224 -1.80 -5.85 22.40
N LEU A 225 -2.88 -6.58 22.74
CA LEU A 225 -3.36 -7.73 21.97
C LEU A 225 -3.85 -7.31 20.57
N LEU A 226 -4.59 -6.20 20.47
CA LEU A 226 -5.05 -5.66 19.20
C LEU A 226 -3.88 -5.14 18.34
N GLU A 227 -2.88 -4.52 18.94
CA GLU A 227 -1.66 -4.00 18.30
C GLU A 227 -0.81 -5.16 17.73
N GLN A 228 -0.68 -6.28 18.47
CA GLN A 228 -0.14 -7.53 17.94
C GLN A 228 -0.98 -8.05 16.76
N ARG A 229 -2.32 -8.08 16.90
CA ARG A 229 -3.20 -8.63 15.86
C ARG A 229 -3.21 -7.79 14.57
N VAL A 230 -3.04 -6.48 14.66
CA VAL A 230 -2.81 -5.61 13.49
C VAL A 230 -1.52 -6.02 12.79
N LYS A 231 -0.42 -6.20 13.53
CA LYS A 231 0.87 -6.62 12.94
C LYS A 231 0.77 -7.97 12.23
N GLU A 232 0.10 -8.96 12.83
CA GLU A 232 -0.15 -10.27 12.20
C GLU A 232 -0.93 -10.15 10.87
N LEU A 233 -1.84 -9.17 10.78
CA LEU A 233 -2.59 -8.88 9.54
C LEU A 233 -1.75 -8.10 8.52
N GLU A 234 -0.79 -7.28 8.95
CA GLU A 234 0.17 -6.61 8.06
C GLU A 234 1.18 -7.61 7.46
N ASP A 235 1.73 -8.52 8.27
CA ASP A 235 2.58 -9.63 7.82
C ASP A 235 1.81 -10.59 6.88
N GLY A 236 0.54 -10.88 7.20
CA GLY A 236 -0.38 -11.62 6.34
C GLY A 236 -0.74 -10.91 5.03
N ARG A 237 -0.82 -9.57 5.03
CA ARG A 237 -1.02 -8.76 3.83
C ARG A 237 0.21 -8.76 2.94
N ALA A 238 1.41 -8.65 3.52
CA ALA A 238 2.68 -8.68 2.77
C ALA A 238 2.85 -10.02 2.01
N THR A 239 2.62 -11.14 2.70
CA THR A 239 2.64 -12.48 2.10
C THR A 239 1.53 -12.68 1.05
N SER A 240 0.33 -12.11 1.26
CA SER A 240 -0.73 -12.11 0.24
C SER A 240 -0.37 -11.28 -1.00
N THR A 241 0.43 -10.22 -0.89
CA THR A 241 0.86 -9.42 -2.05
C THR A 241 1.99 -10.08 -2.85
N ASP A 242 2.96 -10.74 -2.19
CA ASP A 242 3.95 -11.59 -2.85
C ASP A 242 3.25 -12.71 -3.64
N LEU A 243 2.29 -13.40 -3.03
CA LEU A 243 1.52 -14.45 -3.70
C LEU A 243 0.72 -13.90 -4.90
N GLN A 244 0.15 -12.68 -4.79
CA GLN A 244 -0.56 -12.05 -5.90
C GLN A 244 0.39 -11.67 -7.06
N GLU A 245 1.60 -11.19 -6.76
CA GLU A 245 2.62 -10.89 -7.76
C GLU A 245 3.13 -12.17 -8.44
N ARG A 246 3.36 -13.23 -7.68
CA ARG A 246 3.68 -14.57 -8.19
C ARG A 246 2.58 -15.14 -9.08
N VAL A 247 1.31 -14.99 -8.72
CA VAL A 247 0.16 -15.40 -9.54
C VAL A 247 0.10 -14.59 -10.85
N ARG A 248 0.34 -13.28 -10.80
CA ARG A 248 0.41 -12.43 -12.00
C ARG A 248 1.53 -12.91 -12.94
N SER A 249 2.75 -13.06 -12.42
CA SER A 249 3.89 -13.57 -13.20
C SER A 249 3.62 -14.94 -13.83
N LEU A 250 2.93 -15.85 -13.13
CA LEU A 250 2.52 -17.14 -13.70
C LEU A 250 1.43 -16.99 -14.77
N THR A 251 0.52 -16.04 -14.64
CA THR A 251 -0.49 -15.72 -15.67
C THR A 251 0.17 -15.14 -16.92
N ASP A 252 1.15 -14.25 -16.76
CA ASP A 252 1.92 -13.67 -17.86
C ASP A 252 2.72 -14.75 -18.62
N VAL A 253 3.30 -15.72 -17.90
CA VAL A 253 3.99 -16.88 -18.48
C VAL A 253 3.02 -17.84 -19.18
N ILE A 254 1.81 -18.05 -18.65
CA ILE A 254 0.78 -18.85 -19.31
C ILE A 254 0.33 -18.17 -20.61
N ALA A 255 0.02 -16.87 -20.59
CA ALA A 255 -0.37 -16.13 -21.79
C ALA A 255 0.71 -16.15 -22.88
N ALA A 256 1.99 -16.06 -22.50
CA ALA A 256 3.11 -16.22 -23.42
C ALA A 256 3.20 -17.64 -24.02
N LYS A 257 2.84 -18.69 -23.26
CA LYS A 257 2.78 -20.06 -23.75
C LYS A 257 1.55 -20.37 -24.60
N ASP A 258 0.41 -19.74 -24.31
CA ASP A 258 -0.78 -19.84 -25.15
C ASP A 258 -0.51 -19.21 -26.54
N GLN A 259 0.21 -18.07 -26.60
CA GLN A 259 0.67 -17.49 -27.87
C GLN A 259 1.69 -18.39 -28.60
N GLU A 260 2.66 -18.98 -27.89
CA GLU A 260 3.62 -19.93 -28.47
C GLU A 260 2.91 -21.17 -29.06
N ILE A 261 1.80 -21.60 -28.47
CA ILE A 261 0.96 -22.69 -29.01
C ILE A 261 0.20 -22.23 -30.25
N GLU A 262 -0.38 -21.03 -30.27
CA GLU A 262 -1.08 -20.48 -31.45
C GLU A 262 -0.12 -20.31 -32.64
N ASP A 263 1.09 -19.76 -32.40
CA ASP A 263 2.14 -19.61 -33.41
C ASP A 263 2.57 -20.97 -33.99
N LEU A 264 2.67 -22.01 -33.14
CA LEU A 264 2.98 -23.39 -33.56
C LEU A 264 1.82 -24.06 -34.31
N MET A 265 0.56 -23.77 -33.97
CA MET A 265 -0.60 -24.27 -34.71
C MET A 265 -0.67 -23.66 -36.11
N GLN A 266 -0.45 -22.35 -36.26
CA GLN A 266 -0.39 -21.71 -37.58
C GLN A 266 0.76 -22.27 -38.43
N ALA A 267 1.92 -22.55 -37.85
CA ALA A 267 3.03 -23.18 -38.55
C ALA A 267 2.72 -24.62 -39.00
N LEU A 268 1.93 -25.37 -38.22
CA LEU A 268 1.48 -26.72 -38.56
C LEU A 268 0.43 -26.72 -39.69
N ASP A 269 -0.52 -25.78 -39.66
CA ASP A 269 -1.51 -25.60 -40.74
C ASP A 269 -0.80 -25.21 -42.06
N ASP A 270 0.20 -24.34 -42.00
CA ASP A 270 1.04 -23.97 -43.16
C ASP A 270 1.86 -25.17 -43.70
N GLU A 271 2.30 -26.09 -42.83
CA GLU A 271 2.94 -27.35 -43.25
C GLU A 271 1.92 -28.33 -43.87
N GLU A 272 0.69 -28.43 -43.33
CA GLU A 272 -0.35 -29.27 -43.93
C GLU A 272 -0.70 -28.77 -45.35
N VAL A 273 -0.86 -27.46 -45.54
CA VAL A 273 -1.11 -26.87 -46.87
C VAL A 273 0.03 -27.21 -47.86
N GLN A 274 1.29 -27.15 -47.43
CA GLN A 274 2.43 -27.59 -48.24
C GLN A 274 2.38 -29.09 -48.55
N MET A 275 2.05 -29.93 -47.57
CA MET A 275 1.93 -31.39 -47.73
C MET A 275 0.79 -31.78 -48.68
N GLN A 276 -0.36 -31.08 -48.61
CA GLN A 276 -1.46 -31.21 -49.56
C GLN A 276 -1.03 -30.80 -50.98
N GLY A 277 -0.27 -29.71 -51.12
CA GLY A 277 0.29 -29.25 -52.39
C GLY A 277 1.27 -30.26 -53.02
N LEU A 278 2.17 -30.83 -52.21
CA LEU A 278 3.06 -31.92 -52.64
C LEU A 278 2.27 -33.18 -53.03
N THR A 279 1.23 -33.53 -52.27
CA THR A 279 0.33 -34.66 -52.57
C THR A 279 -0.42 -34.46 -53.88
N PHE A 280 -0.85 -33.24 -54.21
CA PHE A 280 -1.43 -32.93 -55.53
C PHE A 280 -0.39 -33.11 -56.64
N LYS A 281 0.82 -32.59 -56.45
CA LYS A 281 1.91 -32.69 -57.44
C LYS A 281 2.37 -34.13 -57.69
N ILE A 282 2.35 -34.98 -56.67
CA ILE A 282 2.55 -36.43 -56.81
C ILE A 282 1.45 -37.03 -57.70
N LYS A 283 0.18 -36.75 -57.44
CA LYS A 283 -0.97 -37.22 -58.25
C LYS A 283 -0.98 -36.69 -59.69
N GLU A 284 -0.32 -35.57 -59.97
CA GLU A 284 -0.09 -35.07 -61.32
C GLU A 284 1.05 -35.86 -62.01
N LEU A 285 2.17 -36.07 -61.32
CA LEU A 285 3.29 -36.87 -61.83
C LEU A 285 2.91 -38.34 -62.07
N GLU A 286 2.09 -38.94 -61.20
CA GLU A 286 1.53 -40.29 -61.37
C GLU A 286 0.79 -40.42 -62.71
N LYS A 287 -0.12 -39.48 -63.03
CA LYS A 287 -0.85 -39.46 -64.32
C LYS A 287 0.08 -39.27 -65.52
N VAL A 288 1.12 -38.45 -65.37
CA VAL A 288 2.15 -38.29 -66.42
C VAL A 288 2.91 -39.60 -66.63
N VAL A 289 3.24 -40.34 -65.57
CA VAL A 289 3.88 -41.66 -65.65
C VAL A 289 2.94 -42.70 -66.27
N GLU A 290 1.66 -42.75 -65.88
CA GLU A 290 0.65 -43.62 -66.51
C GLU A 290 0.54 -43.36 -68.02
N GLN A 291 0.41 -42.10 -68.42
CA GLN A 291 0.37 -41.71 -69.84
C GLN A 291 1.67 -42.09 -70.56
N LYS A 292 2.84 -41.88 -69.94
CA LYS A 292 4.14 -42.26 -70.53
C LYS A 292 4.32 -43.76 -70.68
N ASN A 293 3.79 -44.56 -69.75
CA ASN A 293 3.78 -46.02 -69.87
C ASN A 293 2.85 -46.49 -71.01
N LEU A 294 1.71 -45.81 -71.21
CA LEU A 294 0.82 -46.08 -72.33
C LEU A 294 1.43 -45.65 -73.69
N ASP A 295 2.11 -44.50 -73.74
CA ASP A 295 2.89 -44.06 -74.90
C ASP A 295 3.99 -45.08 -75.24
N LEU A 296 4.74 -45.56 -74.23
CA LEU A 296 5.81 -46.54 -74.35
C LEU A 296 5.28 -47.88 -74.88
N GLY A 297 4.18 -48.40 -74.34
CA GLY A 297 3.56 -49.64 -74.81
C GLY A 297 3.08 -49.55 -76.26
N ASN A 298 2.54 -48.41 -76.67
CA ASN A 298 2.19 -48.15 -78.07
C ASN A 298 3.42 -48.08 -78.99
N LEU A 299 4.49 -47.43 -78.54
CA LEU A 299 5.77 -47.37 -79.27
C LEU A 299 6.42 -48.74 -79.38
N GLU A 300 6.38 -49.56 -78.34
CA GLU A 300 6.87 -50.94 -78.36
C GLU A 300 6.03 -51.84 -79.27
N ALA A 301 4.70 -51.71 -79.25
CA ALA A 301 3.84 -52.41 -80.20
C ALA A 301 4.12 -51.98 -81.66
N SER A 302 4.50 -50.72 -81.89
CA SER A 302 4.97 -50.22 -83.18
C SER A 302 6.34 -50.81 -83.57
N ARG A 303 7.31 -50.79 -82.64
CA ARG A 303 8.63 -51.41 -82.78
C ARG A 303 8.51 -52.89 -83.13
N GLY A 304 7.62 -53.63 -82.46
CA GLY A 304 7.33 -55.03 -82.74
C GLY A 304 6.73 -55.27 -84.14
N LYS A 305 5.90 -54.35 -84.66
CA LYS A 305 5.40 -54.40 -86.05
C LYS A 305 6.53 -54.16 -87.05
N VAL A 306 7.41 -53.19 -86.79
CA VAL A 306 8.60 -52.92 -87.64
C VAL A 306 9.57 -54.09 -87.62
N MET A 307 9.88 -54.65 -86.45
CA MET A 307 10.77 -55.82 -86.30
C MET A 307 10.21 -57.06 -87.01
N LYS A 308 8.90 -57.29 -86.95
CA LYS A 308 8.23 -58.35 -87.74
C LYS A 308 8.36 -58.11 -89.25
N LYS A 309 8.18 -56.88 -89.74
CA LYS A 309 8.43 -56.55 -91.15
C LYS A 309 9.88 -56.81 -91.55
N LEU A 310 10.85 -56.33 -90.75
CA LEU A 310 12.28 -56.51 -90.99
C LEU A 310 12.65 -58.00 -91.03
N SER A 311 12.16 -58.81 -90.09
CA SER A 311 12.37 -60.26 -90.08
C SER A 311 11.81 -60.95 -91.33
N VAL A 312 10.65 -60.51 -91.83
CA VAL A 312 10.10 -61.01 -93.12
C VAL A 312 10.98 -60.57 -94.30
N THR A 313 11.48 -59.34 -94.32
CA THR A 313 12.38 -58.83 -95.37
C THR A 313 13.72 -59.54 -95.39
N VAL A 314 14.36 -59.76 -94.23
CA VAL A 314 15.62 -60.53 -94.10
C VAL A 314 15.41 -61.94 -94.64
N ARG A 315 14.37 -62.66 -94.20
CA ARG A 315 14.05 -63.98 -94.74
C ARG A 315 13.82 -63.98 -96.26
N LYS A 316 13.23 -62.92 -96.84
CA LYS A 316 13.10 -62.79 -98.30
C LYS A 316 14.43 -62.49 -99.00
N PHE A 317 15.37 -61.84 -98.33
CA PHE A 317 16.74 -61.70 -98.80
C PHE A 317 17.48 -63.05 -98.73
N ASP A 318 17.28 -63.85 -97.68
CA ASP A 318 17.85 -65.19 -97.54
C ASP A 318 17.32 -66.14 -98.64
N GLU A 319 16.00 -66.14 -98.89
CA GLU A 319 15.38 -66.86 -100.01
C GLU A 319 15.99 -66.45 -101.38
N LEU A 320 16.19 -65.15 -101.60
CA LEU A 320 16.79 -64.62 -102.82
C LEU A 320 18.29 -64.97 -102.93
N HIS A 321 19.01 -64.97 -101.81
CA HIS A 321 20.42 -65.36 -101.76
C HIS A 321 20.59 -66.85 -102.09
N HIS A 322 19.76 -67.73 -101.54
CA HIS A 322 19.72 -69.14 -101.92
C HIS A 322 19.38 -69.34 -103.42
N LEU A 323 18.41 -68.60 -103.95
CA LEU A 323 18.11 -68.62 -105.39
C LEU A 323 19.31 -68.16 -106.24
N SER A 324 20.00 -67.11 -105.83
CA SER A 324 21.20 -66.59 -106.49
C SER A 324 22.37 -67.58 -106.43
N ALA A 325 22.58 -68.27 -105.31
CA ALA A 325 23.61 -69.29 -105.15
C ALA A 325 23.32 -70.53 -106.01
N ASN A 326 22.06 -70.97 -106.06
CA ASN A 326 21.65 -72.07 -106.94
C ASN A 326 21.81 -71.72 -108.43
N LEU A 327 21.48 -70.48 -108.82
CA LEU A 327 21.68 -70.00 -110.18
C LEU A 327 23.17 -69.91 -110.55
N LEU A 328 24.03 -69.46 -109.63
CA LEU A 328 25.47 -69.43 -109.82
C LEU A 328 26.04 -70.84 -110.02
N ALA A 329 25.66 -71.81 -109.18
CA ALA A 329 26.09 -73.21 -109.32
C ALA A 329 25.65 -73.85 -110.65
N GLU A 330 24.46 -73.50 -111.16
CA GLU A 330 24.02 -73.95 -112.49
C GLU A 330 24.80 -73.26 -113.62
N VAL A 331 25.19 -71.99 -113.46
CA VAL A 331 26.09 -71.30 -114.41
C VAL A 331 27.50 -71.92 -114.41
N GLU A 332 28.07 -72.22 -113.25
CA GLU A 332 29.36 -72.93 -113.12
C GLU A 332 29.31 -74.31 -113.78
N LYS A 333 28.21 -75.05 -113.57
CA LYS A 333 27.94 -76.34 -114.22
C LYS A 333 27.81 -76.22 -115.76
N LEU A 334 27.12 -75.21 -116.26
CA LEU A 334 27.03 -74.94 -117.71
C LEU A 334 28.38 -74.51 -118.30
N GLN A 335 29.20 -73.76 -117.56
CA GLN A 335 30.56 -73.41 -117.96
C GLN A 335 31.48 -74.63 -118.01
N SER A 336 31.39 -75.55 -117.04
CA SER A 336 32.10 -76.83 -117.08
C SER A 336 31.70 -77.65 -118.31
N GLN A 337 30.40 -77.78 -118.59
CA GLN A 337 29.90 -78.49 -119.77
C GLN A 337 30.36 -77.84 -121.09
N LEU A 338 30.50 -76.51 -121.12
CA LEU A 338 31.06 -75.80 -122.28
C LEU A 338 32.56 -76.10 -122.44
N GLN A 339 33.34 -76.10 -121.35
CA GLN A 339 34.76 -76.46 -121.38
C GLN A 339 34.99 -77.91 -121.82
N ASP A 340 34.16 -78.85 -121.35
CA ASP A 340 34.17 -80.25 -121.80
C ASP A 340 33.89 -80.36 -123.32
N ARG A 341 32.92 -79.58 -123.82
CA ARG A 341 32.59 -79.51 -125.26
C ARG A 341 33.71 -78.85 -126.07
N ASP A 342 34.35 -77.80 -125.58
CA ASP A 342 35.48 -77.15 -126.27
C ASP A 342 36.73 -78.05 -126.27
N ALA A 343 36.95 -78.85 -125.22
CA ALA A 343 37.97 -79.89 -125.21
C ALA A 343 37.66 -81.01 -126.22
N GLU A 344 36.40 -81.46 -126.31
CA GLU A 344 35.94 -82.43 -127.31
C GLU A 344 36.09 -81.88 -128.74
N ILE A 345 35.71 -80.63 -128.99
CA ILE A 345 35.91 -79.94 -130.28
C ILE A 345 37.41 -79.82 -130.60
N SER A 346 38.26 -79.56 -129.61
CA SER A 346 39.71 -79.46 -129.79
C SER A 346 40.34 -80.82 -130.12
N PHE A 347 39.90 -81.89 -129.45
CA PHE A 347 40.26 -83.27 -129.78
C PHE A 347 39.81 -83.65 -131.20
N LEU A 348 38.56 -83.36 -131.57
CA LEU A 348 38.05 -83.60 -132.92
C LEU A 348 38.81 -82.80 -133.99
N ARG A 349 39.20 -81.55 -133.72
CA ARG A 349 40.06 -80.74 -134.62
C ARG A 349 41.46 -81.34 -134.76
N GLN A 350 42.04 -81.83 -133.67
CA GLN A 350 43.33 -82.52 -133.70
C GLN A 350 43.24 -83.83 -134.52
N GLU A 351 42.17 -84.60 -134.35
CA GLU A 351 41.94 -85.84 -135.09
C GLU A 351 41.66 -85.61 -136.58
N VAL A 352 40.89 -84.57 -136.94
CA VAL A 352 40.74 -84.13 -138.34
C VAL A 352 42.08 -83.70 -138.93
N THR A 353 42.93 -83.01 -138.16
CA THR A 353 44.28 -82.62 -138.59
C THR A 353 45.18 -83.84 -138.79
N ARG A 354 45.09 -84.85 -137.90
CA ARG A 354 45.81 -86.13 -138.01
C ARG A 354 45.41 -86.88 -139.28
N CYS A 355 44.11 -87.10 -139.49
CA CYS A 355 43.59 -87.76 -140.70
C CYS A 355 43.95 -87.01 -141.99
N THR A 356 43.96 -85.67 -141.96
CA THR A 356 44.38 -84.85 -143.11
C THR A 356 45.87 -85.05 -143.42
N ASN A 357 46.72 -85.12 -142.40
CA ASN A 357 48.14 -85.42 -142.56
C ASN A 357 48.40 -86.86 -143.04
N ASP A 358 47.66 -87.85 -142.55
CA ASP A 358 47.76 -89.24 -143.02
C ASP A 358 47.48 -89.34 -144.54
N VAL A 359 46.46 -88.62 -145.02
CA VAL A 359 46.13 -88.50 -146.46
C VAL A 359 47.26 -87.80 -147.25
N LEU A 360 47.88 -86.75 -146.69
CA LEU A 360 49.03 -86.09 -147.32
C LEU A 360 50.26 -87.01 -147.40
N VAL A 361 50.55 -87.80 -146.36
CA VAL A 361 51.65 -88.78 -146.37
C VAL A 361 51.39 -89.90 -147.37
N ALA A 362 50.15 -90.38 -147.49
CA ALA A 362 49.75 -91.32 -148.53
C ALA A 362 49.92 -90.74 -149.96
N SER A 363 49.63 -89.45 -150.15
CA SER A 363 49.89 -88.75 -151.42
C SER A 363 51.39 -88.63 -151.73
N GLN A 364 52.19 -88.26 -150.73
CA GLN A 364 53.62 -87.98 -150.88
C GLN A 364 54.47 -89.24 -151.10
N THR A 365 54.12 -90.36 -150.46
CA THR A 365 54.77 -91.66 -150.66
C THR A 365 54.48 -92.25 -152.05
N ASN A 366 53.25 -92.11 -152.55
CA ASN A 366 52.87 -92.54 -153.90
C ASN A 366 53.65 -91.78 -154.99
N LYS A 367 53.81 -90.45 -154.85
CA LYS A 367 54.64 -89.64 -155.76
C LYS A 367 56.09 -90.09 -155.88
N LYS A 368 56.69 -90.67 -154.83
CA LYS A 368 58.09 -91.12 -154.86
C LYS A 368 58.26 -92.40 -155.70
N ARG A 369 57.36 -93.37 -155.56
CA ARG A 369 57.46 -94.66 -156.27
C ARG A 369 57.41 -94.51 -157.78
N ASN A 370 56.48 -93.68 -158.27
CA ASN A 370 56.23 -93.50 -159.70
C ASN A 370 57.33 -92.63 -160.37
N SER A 371 58.25 -92.04 -159.61
CA SER A 371 59.37 -91.24 -160.14
C SER A 371 60.50 -92.14 -160.65
N ASP A 372 60.83 -93.19 -159.91
CA ASP A 372 62.00 -94.04 -160.18
C ASP A 372 61.75 -94.92 -161.42
N GLU A 373 60.53 -95.48 -161.53
CA GLU A 373 60.07 -96.31 -162.67
C GLU A 373 60.03 -95.54 -164.01
N ILE A 374 59.79 -94.21 -163.98
CA ILE A 374 59.79 -93.35 -165.18
C ILE A 374 61.21 -93.00 -165.63
N HIS A 375 62.16 -92.86 -164.70
CA HIS A 375 63.55 -92.48 -165.02
C HIS A 375 64.30 -93.61 -165.75
N GLU A 376 64.01 -94.87 -165.43
CA GLU A 376 64.59 -96.03 -166.11
C GLU A 376 64.10 -96.13 -167.56
N LEU A 377 62.80 -95.88 -167.79
CA LEU A 377 62.18 -95.87 -169.13
C LEU A 377 62.73 -94.75 -170.04
N LEU A 378 62.92 -93.54 -169.50
CA LEU A 378 63.49 -92.41 -170.24
C LEU A 378 64.92 -92.69 -170.72
N THR A 379 65.75 -93.28 -169.84
CA THR A 379 67.16 -93.61 -170.16
C THR A 379 67.28 -94.60 -171.34
N TRP A 380 66.30 -95.48 -171.52
CA TRP A 380 66.22 -96.38 -172.69
C TRP A 380 65.74 -95.66 -173.97
N PHE A 381 64.86 -94.66 -173.83
CA PHE A 381 64.30 -93.91 -174.95
C PHE A 381 65.33 -92.95 -175.57
N ASP A 382 66.10 -92.24 -174.74
CA ASP A 382 67.13 -91.28 -175.20
C ASP A 382 68.23 -91.95 -176.04
N MET A 383 68.51 -93.23 -175.81
CA MET A 383 69.46 -94.03 -176.61
C MET A 383 69.05 -94.17 -178.09
N ASN A 384 67.74 -94.11 -178.39
CA ASN A 384 67.21 -94.37 -179.74
C ASN A 384 66.83 -93.10 -180.52
N VAL A 385 66.60 -91.97 -179.84
CA VAL A 385 66.18 -90.70 -180.48
C VAL A 385 67.38 -89.81 -180.85
N ALA A 386 68.62 -90.30 -180.69
CA ALA A 386 69.86 -89.65 -181.16
C ALA A 386 70.04 -89.59 -182.70
N ARG A 387 68.95 -89.63 -183.48
CA ARG A 387 68.94 -89.36 -184.92
C ARG A 387 67.73 -88.49 -185.35
N VAL A 388 68.05 -87.32 -185.90
CA VAL A 388 67.17 -86.33 -186.56
C VAL A 388 66.42 -85.39 -185.61
N VAL A 389 66.22 -84.14 -186.07
CA VAL A 389 65.91 -82.91 -185.31
C VAL A 389 64.98 -82.01 -186.18
N VAL A 390 64.33 -80.97 -185.58
CA VAL A 390 63.98 -79.62 -186.15
C VAL A 390 62.49 -79.16 -186.05
N HIS A 391 62.25 -78.16 -185.16
CA HIS A 391 61.24 -77.05 -185.20
C HIS A 391 59.70 -77.37 -185.09
N ASN A 392 58.77 -76.45 -184.72
CA ASN A 392 58.81 -75.01 -184.35
C ASN A 392 57.70 -74.60 -183.31
N ALA A 393 57.55 -73.30 -182.93
CA ALA A 393 56.72 -72.80 -181.80
C ALA A 393 55.69 -71.65 -182.11
N TYR A 394 54.77 -71.29 -181.17
CA TYR A 394 54.15 -69.93 -181.03
C TYR A 394 53.43 -69.62 -179.65
N LEU A 395 53.00 -68.35 -179.43
CA LEU A 395 52.68 -67.58 -178.18
C LEU A 395 51.17 -67.31 -177.84
N ARG A 396 50.83 -66.83 -176.59
CA ARG A 396 50.41 -65.40 -176.26
C ARG A 396 49.41 -65.10 -175.06
N ASP A 397 49.71 -64.08 -174.20
CA ASP A 397 48.86 -63.23 -173.26
C ASP A 397 47.91 -63.92 -172.19
N LYS A 398 47.20 -63.36 -171.16
CA LYS A 398 47.01 -62.07 -170.37
C LYS A 398 46.17 -62.32 -169.06
N ASN A 399 45.71 -61.44 -168.12
CA ASN A 399 45.74 -59.99 -167.75
C ASN A 399 45.57 -59.80 -166.19
N ASN A 400 45.32 -58.58 -165.63
CA ASN A 400 45.02 -58.31 -164.19
C ASN A 400 44.24 -56.97 -163.91
N ASP A 401 43.57 -56.79 -162.74
CA ASP A 401 42.92 -55.54 -162.16
C ASP A 401 42.20 -55.87 -160.80
N HIS A 402 41.66 -55.05 -159.85
CA HIS A 402 41.54 -53.58 -159.53
C HIS A 402 41.20 -53.38 -157.99
N ASP A 403 40.94 -52.14 -157.47
CA ASP A 403 40.58 -51.81 -156.04
C ASP A 403 39.68 -50.53 -155.89
N SER A 404 38.80 -50.40 -154.86
CA SER A 404 38.08 -49.12 -154.56
C SER A 404 37.34 -48.95 -153.20
N GLU A 405 36.84 -49.99 -152.52
CA GLU A 405 35.70 -49.86 -151.58
C GLU A 405 36.04 -49.33 -150.16
N HIS A 406 37.27 -49.52 -149.68
CA HIS A 406 37.62 -49.30 -148.27
C HIS A 406 37.60 -47.84 -147.78
N LYS A 407 37.54 -46.86 -148.68
CA LYS A 407 37.78 -45.44 -148.36
C LYS A 407 36.60 -44.73 -147.68
N GLU A 408 35.35 -45.16 -147.93
CA GLU A 408 34.17 -44.46 -147.40
C GLU A 408 33.87 -44.85 -145.94
N ILE A 409 34.08 -46.11 -145.57
CA ILE A 409 33.79 -46.66 -144.24
C ILE A 409 34.55 -45.91 -143.13
N PHE A 410 35.78 -45.48 -143.41
CA PHE A 410 36.63 -44.81 -142.42
C PHE A 410 36.12 -43.41 -142.06
N LYS A 411 35.53 -42.67 -143.01
CA LYS A 411 35.04 -41.30 -142.78
C LYS A 411 33.88 -41.29 -141.77
N LYS A 412 32.87 -42.14 -142.00
CA LYS A 412 31.66 -42.25 -141.17
C LYS A 412 31.93 -42.54 -139.69
N LYS A 413 33.08 -43.13 -139.35
CA LYS A 413 33.50 -43.36 -137.95
C LYS A 413 34.07 -42.13 -137.25
N ILE A 414 34.71 -41.21 -137.98
CA ILE A 414 35.34 -40.01 -137.38
C ILE A 414 34.25 -38.99 -137.01
N ASP A 415 33.31 -38.73 -137.92
CA ASP A 415 32.19 -37.79 -137.73
C ASP A 415 31.32 -38.18 -136.50
N CYS A 416 31.23 -39.48 -136.21
CA CYS A 416 30.48 -40.03 -135.07
C CYS A 416 31.14 -39.70 -133.71
N ILE A 417 32.47 -39.85 -133.61
CA ILE A 417 33.23 -39.64 -132.35
C ILE A 417 33.28 -38.16 -131.95
N ILE A 418 33.31 -37.25 -132.93
CA ILE A 418 33.29 -35.80 -132.67
C ILE A 418 31.98 -35.41 -131.97
N SER A 419 30.85 -35.96 -132.44
CA SER A 419 29.51 -35.68 -131.89
C SER A 419 29.37 -36.07 -130.42
N GLU A 420 29.86 -37.26 -130.01
CA GLU A 420 29.81 -37.69 -128.60
C GLU A 420 30.65 -36.79 -127.66
N LEU A 421 31.71 -36.17 -128.18
CA LEU A 421 32.62 -35.34 -127.38
C LEU A 421 32.01 -33.98 -127.01
N GLU A 422 31.22 -33.38 -127.91
CA GLU A 422 30.54 -32.10 -127.68
C GLU A 422 29.40 -32.23 -126.64
N ASP A 423 28.60 -33.31 -126.72
CA ASP A 423 27.57 -33.62 -125.72
C ASP A 423 28.16 -33.82 -124.32
N LEU A 424 29.28 -34.53 -124.21
CA LEU A 424 30.01 -34.72 -122.95
C LEU A 424 30.51 -33.39 -122.35
N GLN A 425 30.94 -32.45 -123.20
CA GLN A 425 31.41 -31.14 -122.75
C GLN A 425 30.26 -30.27 -122.19
N ALA A 426 29.08 -30.32 -122.82
CA ALA A 426 27.88 -29.62 -122.32
C ALA A 426 27.42 -30.14 -120.95
N VAL A 427 27.45 -31.46 -120.74
CA VAL A 427 27.09 -32.09 -119.45
C VAL A 427 28.06 -31.72 -118.33
N ALA A 428 29.34 -31.48 -118.64
CA ALA A 428 30.33 -31.03 -117.66
C ALA A 428 30.02 -29.60 -117.17
N GLN A 429 29.84 -28.64 -118.08
CA GLN A 429 29.56 -27.24 -117.75
C GLN A 429 28.28 -27.08 -116.91
N SER A 430 27.24 -27.87 -117.22
CA SER A 430 26.00 -27.91 -116.43
C SER A 430 26.26 -28.23 -114.94
N LYS A 431 27.11 -29.21 -114.65
CA LYS A 431 27.43 -29.63 -113.27
C LYS A 431 28.22 -28.57 -112.49
N ASP A 432 29.13 -27.84 -113.14
CA ASP A 432 29.89 -26.76 -112.49
C ASP A 432 28.98 -25.60 -112.06
N THR A 433 27.98 -25.23 -112.86
CA THR A 433 27.01 -24.19 -112.46
C THR A 433 26.19 -24.59 -111.23
N LEU A 434 25.79 -25.86 -111.13
CA LEU A 434 25.08 -26.41 -109.97
C LEU A 434 25.96 -26.40 -108.71
N LEU A 435 27.23 -26.77 -108.83
CA LEU A 435 28.21 -26.71 -107.75
C LEU A 435 28.44 -25.28 -107.23
N GLN A 436 28.40 -24.28 -108.11
CA GLN A 436 28.54 -22.88 -107.71
C GLN A 436 27.32 -22.36 -106.91
N VAL A 437 26.12 -22.86 -107.20
CA VAL A 437 24.89 -22.53 -106.44
C VAL A 437 24.87 -23.15 -105.05
N GLU A 438 25.27 -24.41 -104.88
CA GLU A 438 25.34 -25.00 -103.54
C GLU A 438 26.48 -24.39 -102.69
N ARG A 439 27.59 -23.94 -103.30
CA ARG A 439 28.65 -23.23 -102.57
C ARG A 439 28.18 -21.91 -101.94
N SER A 440 27.48 -21.05 -102.69
CA SER A 440 27.00 -19.76 -102.14
C SER A 440 25.93 -19.95 -101.06
N LYS A 441 25.11 -20.99 -101.18
CA LYS A 441 24.13 -21.42 -100.17
C LYS A 441 24.78 -21.94 -98.89
N VAL A 442 25.92 -22.64 -98.99
CA VAL A 442 26.73 -23.02 -97.82
C VAL A 442 27.29 -21.76 -97.13
N GLU A 443 27.85 -20.80 -97.87
CA GLU A 443 28.33 -19.54 -97.27
C GLU A 443 27.22 -18.77 -96.53
N GLU A 444 25.98 -18.74 -97.06
CA GLU A 444 24.85 -18.10 -96.40
C GLU A 444 24.51 -18.79 -95.06
N LEU A 445 24.55 -20.13 -95.04
CA LEU A 445 24.33 -20.92 -93.82
C LEU A 445 25.46 -20.72 -92.80
N THR A 446 26.73 -20.62 -93.23
CA THR A 446 27.86 -20.31 -92.34
C THR A 446 27.67 -18.95 -91.66
N ARG A 447 27.34 -17.89 -92.43
CA ARG A 447 27.10 -16.55 -91.87
C ARG A 447 25.91 -16.52 -90.91
N LYS A 448 24.87 -17.32 -91.16
CA LYS A 448 23.74 -17.52 -90.23
C LYS A 448 24.14 -18.26 -88.96
N GLY A 449 25.02 -19.26 -89.06
CA GLY A 449 25.63 -19.96 -87.93
C GLY A 449 26.40 -19.00 -87.01
N GLU A 450 27.36 -18.25 -87.56
CA GLU A 450 28.14 -17.25 -86.81
C GLU A 450 27.26 -16.20 -86.11
N SER A 451 26.15 -15.81 -86.73
CA SER A 451 25.20 -14.85 -86.15
C SER A 451 24.40 -15.44 -84.98
N LEU A 452 24.10 -16.74 -85.00
CA LEU A 452 23.43 -17.44 -83.90
C LEU A 452 24.40 -17.74 -82.76
N GLU A 453 25.64 -18.11 -83.06
CA GLU A 453 26.72 -18.34 -82.10
C GLU A 453 27.03 -17.06 -81.29
N LYS A 454 27.18 -15.92 -81.97
CA LYS A 454 27.36 -14.60 -81.30
C LYS A 454 26.17 -14.25 -80.40
N SER A 455 24.94 -14.53 -80.83
CA SER A 455 23.72 -14.32 -80.03
C SER A 455 23.67 -15.25 -78.81
N LEU A 456 24.12 -16.50 -78.94
CA LEU A 456 24.20 -17.46 -77.84
C LEU A 456 25.24 -17.04 -76.80
N HIS A 457 26.46 -16.65 -77.21
CA HIS A 457 27.46 -16.10 -76.28
C HIS A 457 26.99 -14.79 -75.62
N GLU A 458 26.24 -13.92 -76.29
CA GLU A 458 25.64 -12.75 -75.63
C GLU A 458 24.67 -13.18 -74.52
N LYS A 459 23.76 -14.14 -74.81
CA LYS A 459 22.82 -14.69 -73.83
C LYS A 459 23.51 -15.36 -72.65
N GLU A 460 24.56 -16.12 -72.92
CA GLU A 460 25.40 -16.79 -71.91
C GLU A 460 26.15 -15.77 -71.03
N SER A 461 26.70 -14.70 -71.61
CA SER A 461 27.35 -13.63 -70.84
C SER A 461 26.38 -12.94 -69.87
N ARG A 462 25.11 -12.80 -70.27
CA ARG A 462 24.03 -12.25 -69.44
C ARG A 462 23.53 -13.22 -68.36
N LEU A 463 23.77 -14.52 -68.53
CA LEU A 463 23.44 -15.55 -67.53
C LEU A 463 24.54 -15.61 -66.47
N ASN A 464 25.81 -15.65 -66.88
CA ASN A 464 26.97 -15.56 -65.99
C ASN A 464 26.98 -14.30 -65.12
N LEU A 465 26.40 -13.19 -65.61
CA LEU A 465 26.23 -11.95 -64.83
C LEU A 465 25.19 -12.08 -63.68
N LEU A 466 24.21 -12.99 -63.79
CA LEU A 466 23.27 -13.30 -62.70
C LEU A 466 23.82 -14.35 -61.74
N GLU A 467 24.66 -15.28 -62.23
CA GLU A 467 25.19 -16.40 -61.44
C GLU A 467 26.33 -15.98 -60.49
N GLY A 468 26.95 -14.81 -60.72
CA GLY A 468 28.07 -14.27 -59.93
C GLY A 468 27.74 -13.69 -58.55
N VAL A 469 26.54 -13.88 -57.99
CA VAL A 469 26.13 -13.35 -56.68
C VAL A 469 25.63 -14.49 -55.78
N GLY A 470 26.57 -15.17 -55.10
CA GLY A 470 26.29 -16.51 -54.56
C GLY A 470 26.98 -16.98 -53.28
N ASP A 471 27.86 -16.21 -52.61
CA ASP A 471 28.22 -16.53 -51.20
C ASP A 471 28.81 -15.34 -50.40
N SER A 472 28.00 -14.78 -49.50
CA SER A 472 28.36 -14.38 -48.12
C SER A 472 27.18 -13.59 -47.50
N GLY A 473 26.62 -14.07 -46.38
CA GLY A 473 25.34 -13.58 -45.87
C GLY A 473 25.41 -12.52 -44.77
N ARG A 474 24.61 -11.44 -44.91
CA ARG A 474 23.96 -10.74 -43.79
C ARG A 474 22.74 -9.97 -44.28
N GLY A 475 21.60 -10.11 -43.59
CA GLY A 475 20.40 -9.32 -43.89
C GLY A 475 20.40 -7.92 -43.26
N THR A 476 19.68 -6.99 -43.89
CA THR A 476 18.43 -6.40 -43.35
C THR A 476 18.21 -4.93 -43.78
N SER A 477 16.97 -4.63 -44.19
CA SER A 477 16.32 -3.31 -44.33
C SER A 477 16.72 -2.31 -45.43
N MET A 478 15.77 -2.19 -46.37
CA MET A 478 15.03 -0.96 -46.74
C MET A 478 15.49 -0.06 -47.91
N THR A 479 14.45 0.54 -48.53
CA THR A 479 14.43 1.46 -49.69
C THR A 479 14.80 0.82 -51.04
N SER A 480 14.18 1.16 -52.18
CA SER A 480 13.00 2.03 -52.38
C SER A 480 12.17 1.60 -53.61
N GLU A 481 10.84 1.75 -53.48
CA GLU A 481 10.01 2.56 -54.41
C GLU A 481 10.03 2.24 -55.92
N ILE A 482 8.93 1.62 -56.38
CA ILE A 482 8.58 1.55 -57.81
C ILE A 482 8.05 2.92 -58.24
N ILE A 483 8.84 3.66 -59.01
CA ILE A 483 8.41 4.91 -59.66
C ILE A 483 7.74 4.59 -61.01
N GLU A 484 6.49 5.01 -61.15
CA GLU A 484 5.68 4.93 -62.36
C GLU A 484 5.97 6.15 -63.27
N VAL A 485 6.32 5.92 -64.54
CA VAL A 485 6.49 6.97 -65.57
C VAL A 485 5.93 6.49 -66.93
N GLU A 486 5.30 7.41 -67.64
CA GLU A 486 4.56 7.19 -68.89
C GLU A 486 5.38 6.63 -70.09
N PRO A 487 4.70 5.96 -71.07
CA PRO A 487 5.32 5.47 -72.29
C PRO A 487 5.50 6.55 -73.38
N ALA A 488 6.66 6.56 -74.06
CA ALA A 488 6.99 7.56 -75.08
C ALA A 488 7.54 6.99 -76.42
N LYS A 489 6.62 6.72 -77.36
CA LYS A 489 6.71 6.95 -78.83
C LYS A 489 8.03 6.63 -79.60
N ASN A 490 8.00 5.56 -80.40
CA ASN A 490 8.06 5.65 -81.87
C ASN A 490 7.47 4.35 -82.49
N ASN A 491 6.52 4.38 -83.45
CA ASN A 491 6.43 5.03 -84.75
C ASN A 491 7.28 4.38 -85.87
N TRP A 492 6.76 3.31 -86.48
CA TRP A 492 6.62 3.28 -87.94
C TRP A 492 5.42 2.42 -88.39
N ALA A 493 5.03 2.52 -89.66
CA ALA A 493 3.71 2.07 -90.12
C ALA A 493 3.72 1.24 -91.42
N VAL A 494 2.95 0.14 -91.38
CA VAL A 494 1.97 -0.33 -92.38
C VAL A 494 2.34 -0.29 -93.88
N SER A 495 2.51 -1.49 -94.44
CA SER A 495 1.83 -2.03 -95.65
C SER A 495 2.12 -3.55 -95.66
N GLY A 496 1.21 -4.49 -95.95
CA GLY A 496 0.24 -4.59 -97.06
C GLY A 496 0.74 -5.72 -98.01
N THR A 497 0.00 -6.76 -98.40
CA THR A 497 -1.45 -7.02 -98.31
C THR A 497 -1.77 -8.53 -98.35
N SER A 498 -2.83 -8.92 -97.62
CA SER A 498 -3.70 -10.13 -97.71
C SER A 498 -3.33 -11.32 -98.63
N ILE A 499 -3.40 -12.54 -98.06
CA ILE A 499 -4.25 -13.65 -98.56
C ILE A 499 -4.62 -14.57 -97.36
N ALA A 500 -5.79 -15.19 -97.41
CA ALA A 500 -6.36 -16.11 -96.40
C ALA A 500 -6.32 -17.58 -96.91
N PRO A 501 -6.68 -18.66 -96.15
CA PRO A 501 -7.48 -18.65 -94.93
C PRO A 501 -7.21 -19.75 -93.83
N GLN A 502 -8.10 -19.75 -92.82
CA GLN A 502 -8.70 -20.91 -92.12
C GLN A 502 -8.18 -21.45 -90.76
N VAL A 503 -9.17 -21.66 -89.87
CA VAL A 503 -9.26 -22.55 -88.68
C VAL A 503 -8.69 -22.11 -87.31
N ARG A 504 -9.63 -21.81 -86.38
CA ARG A 504 -9.66 -22.00 -84.89
C ARG A 504 -8.47 -21.53 -84.01
N SER A 505 -8.67 -21.02 -82.79
CA SER A 505 -9.87 -20.58 -82.05
C SER A 505 -9.42 -19.72 -80.86
N LEU A 506 -10.11 -18.60 -80.56
CA LEU A 506 -9.72 -17.68 -79.48
C LEU A 506 -10.71 -17.72 -78.30
N ARG A 507 -10.23 -17.57 -77.05
CA ARG A 507 -11.10 -17.34 -75.88
C ARG A 507 -11.56 -15.88 -75.84
N LYS A 508 -12.88 -15.68 -75.86
CA LYS A 508 -13.60 -14.53 -75.30
C LYS A 508 -13.67 -14.71 -73.77
N GLY A 509 -13.79 -13.70 -72.90
CA GLY A 509 -13.98 -12.25 -73.03
C GLY A 509 -14.79 -11.78 -71.80
N ASN A 510 -14.69 -10.51 -71.41
CA ASN A 510 -14.97 -10.05 -70.04
C ASN A 510 -16.22 -9.16 -69.86
N SER A 511 -16.65 -9.09 -68.59
CA SER A 511 -17.53 -8.10 -67.93
C SER A 511 -19.07 -8.22 -67.96
N ASP A 512 -19.58 -7.83 -66.78
CA ASP A 512 -20.84 -7.15 -66.42
C ASP A 512 -22.21 -7.88 -66.40
N GLN A 513 -22.72 -8.00 -65.16
CA GLN A 513 -24.07 -7.71 -64.64
C GLN A 513 -25.32 -7.91 -65.52
N VAL A 514 -26.31 -8.69 -65.02
CA VAL A 514 -27.72 -8.25 -64.78
C VAL A 514 -28.60 -9.39 -64.19
N ALA A 515 -29.27 -9.07 -63.08
CA ALA A 515 -30.56 -9.50 -62.47
C ALA A 515 -31.35 -10.80 -62.84
N ILE A 516 -32.50 -10.94 -62.14
CA ILE A 516 -33.61 -11.93 -62.30
C ILE A 516 -33.26 -13.32 -61.73
N ALA A 517 -33.61 -13.69 -60.49
CA ALA A 517 -34.91 -13.74 -59.78
C ALA A 517 -35.78 -14.96 -60.15
N ILE A 518 -36.14 -15.75 -59.13
CA ILE A 518 -37.24 -16.72 -59.15
C ILE A 518 -38.05 -16.48 -57.87
N ASP A 519 -39.34 -16.27 -58.05
CA ASP A 519 -40.37 -16.13 -57.02
C ASP A 519 -41.20 -17.43 -56.95
N MET A 520 -41.75 -17.75 -55.78
CA MET A 520 -43.16 -18.15 -55.56
C MET A 520 -43.37 -18.76 -54.17
N ASP A 521 -44.23 -18.12 -53.37
CA ASP A 521 -44.63 -18.53 -52.02
C ASP A 521 -45.57 -19.76 -51.97
N SER A 522 -45.81 -20.27 -50.76
CA SER A 522 -47.18 -20.18 -50.18
C SER A 522 -47.25 -20.57 -48.69
N GLU A 523 -47.67 -19.59 -47.87
CA GLU A 523 -48.67 -19.74 -46.77
C GLU A 523 -48.35 -20.68 -45.56
N LYS A 524 -48.89 -20.50 -44.34
CA LYS A 524 -49.92 -19.59 -43.79
C LYS A 524 -49.79 -19.51 -42.24
N THR A 525 -50.11 -18.33 -41.66
CA THR A 525 -50.83 -18.07 -40.36
C THR A 525 -50.63 -18.97 -39.10
N SER A 526 -50.72 -18.48 -37.84
CA SER A 526 -50.79 -17.12 -37.25
C SER A 526 -51.02 -17.19 -35.72
N ARG A 527 -50.66 -16.12 -34.96
CA ARG A 527 -51.24 -15.69 -33.65
C ARG A 527 -50.98 -16.59 -32.41
N LEU A 528 -50.29 -16.07 -31.39
CA LEU A 528 -50.82 -15.49 -30.12
C LEU A 528 -50.96 -16.55 -28.99
N ASP A 529 -50.84 -16.26 -27.68
CA ASP A 529 -50.66 -15.00 -26.90
C ASP A 529 -49.57 -15.20 -25.81
N ASP A 530 -49.07 -14.09 -25.25
CA ASP A 530 -48.64 -13.79 -23.86
C ASP A 530 -47.69 -14.75 -23.04
N GLU A 531 -46.85 -14.27 -22.11
CA GLU A 531 -46.68 -12.91 -21.56
C GLU A 531 -45.20 -12.61 -21.21
N GLU A 532 -44.95 -11.38 -20.79
CA GLU A 532 -43.71 -10.75 -20.27
C GLU A 532 -42.92 -11.61 -19.23
N ASP A 533 -41.67 -11.30 -18.86
CA ASP A 533 -40.50 -10.61 -19.43
C ASP A 533 -39.44 -10.73 -18.31
N ASP A 534 -38.23 -11.22 -18.61
CA ASP A 534 -37.05 -10.75 -17.88
C ASP A 534 -35.78 -11.13 -18.65
N LYS A 535 -34.96 -10.13 -18.96
CA LYS A 535 -33.64 -10.34 -19.56
C LYS A 535 -32.61 -10.54 -18.44
N VAL A 536 -31.61 -11.39 -18.75
CA VAL A 536 -30.45 -11.68 -17.91
C VAL A 536 -30.77 -12.60 -16.72
N HIS A 537 -30.45 -13.89 -16.87
CA HIS A 537 -29.30 -14.48 -16.17
C HIS A 537 -28.82 -15.71 -16.97
N GLY A 538 -27.50 -15.79 -17.20
CA GLY A 538 -26.94 -16.67 -18.22
C GLY A 538 -26.21 -17.89 -17.69
N PHE A 539 -26.81 -19.08 -17.82
CA PHE A 539 -26.09 -20.33 -17.99
C PHE A 539 -26.75 -21.16 -19.09
N LYS A 540 -25.96 -21.61 -20.08
CA LYS A 540 -26.43 -22.54 -21.12
C LYS A 540 -26.33 -23.96 -20.58
N SER A 541 -27.41 -24.75 -20.64
CA SER A 541 -27.37 -26.15 -20.19
C SER A 541 -26.34 -26.97 -20.96
N LEU A 542 -25.69 -27.90 -20.25
CA LEU A 542 -24.68 -28.83 -20.77
C LEU A 542 -25.21 -29.69 -21.92
N THR A 543 -26.54 -29.85 -22.05
CA THR A 543 -27.23 -30.50 -23.17
C THR A 543 -26.88 -29.91 -24.55
N THR A 544 -26.44 -28.64 -24.60
CA THR A 544 -26.01 -27.96 -25.83
C THR A 544 -24.53 -28.17 -26.19
N SER A 545 -23.71 -28.71 -25.28
CA SER A 545 -22.30 -28.97 -25.54
C SER A 545 -22.12 -30.30 -26.29
N ARG A 546 -21.37 -30.28 -27.39
CA ARG A 546 -21.19 -31.41 -28.33
C ARG A 546 -20.28 -32.54 -27.79
N ILE A 547 -19.89 -32.46 -26.51
CA ILE A 547 -18.81 -33.25 -25.88
C ILE A 547 -19.33 -34.43 -25.05
N VAL A 548 -20.62 -34.48 -24.67
CA VAL A 548 -21.16 -35.49 -23.76
C VAL A 548 -21.63 -36.78 -24.50
N PRO A 549 -21.09 -37.97 -24.18
CA PRO A 549 -21.52 -39.24 -24.78
C PRO A 549 -23.00 -39.57 -24.54
N ARG A 550 -23.68 -40.12 -25.55
CA ARG A 550 -25.15 -40.30 -25.55
C ARG A 550 -25.72 -41.11 -24.37
N PHE A 551 -24.94 -42.02 -23.78
CA PHE A 551 -25.39 -42.88 -22.68
C PHE A 551 -25.54 -42.19 -21.33
N THR A 552 -24.90 -41.03 -21.09
CA THR A 552 -24.98 -40.35 -19.78
C THR A 552 -26.14 -39.36 -19.67
N ARG A 553 -26.87 -39.10 -20.76
CA ARG A 553 -27.92 -38.07 -20.84
C ARG A 553 -28.98 -38.13 -19.72
N PRO A 554 -29.58 -39.30 -19.38
CA PRO A 554 -30.56 -39.36 -18.29
C PRO A 554 -29.98 -38.99 -16.92
N VAL A 555 -28.67 -39.19 -16.72
CA VAL A 555 -27.96 -38.85 -15.48
C VAL A 555 -27.61 -37.36 -15.47
N THR A 556 -27.14 -36.79 -16.59
CA THR A 556 -26.86 -35.35 -16.67
C THR A 556 -28.12 -34.51 -16.55
N ASP A 557 -29.23 -34.92 -17.18
CA ASP A 557 -30.51 -34.20 -17.08
C ASP A 557 -31.06 -34.25 -15.64
N MET A 558 -30.85 -35.37 -14.93
CA MET A 558 -31.20 -35.48 -13.52
C MET A 558 -30.29 -34.65 -12.60
N VAL A 559 -29.01 -34.44 -12.96
CA VAL A 559 -28.07 -33.61 -12.20
C VAL A 559 -28.26 -32.12 -12.46
N ASP A 560 -28.43 -31.67 -13.72
CA ASP A 560 -28.85 -30.30 -14.07
C ASP A 560 -30.20 -30.00 -13.36
N GLY A 561 -31.14 -30.95 -13.42
CA GLY A 561 -32.43 -30.88 -12.73
C GLY A 561 -32.30 -30.76 -11.21
N LEU A 562 -31.45 -31.57 -10.57
CA LEU A 562 -31.22 -31.50 -9.12
C LEU A 562 -30.51 -30.21 -8.72
N TRP A 563 -29.54 -29.73 -9.50
CA TRP A 563 -28.81 -28.49 -9.26
C TRP A 563 -29.75 -27.28 -9.32
N VAL A 564 -30.50 -27.13 -10.42
CA VAL A 564 -31.47 -26.04 -10.61
C VAL A 564 -32.62 -26.12 -9.60
N SER A 565 -33.02 -27.32 -9.16
CA SER A 565 -34.02 -27.50 -8.10
C SER A 565 -33.49 -27.14 -6.71
N CYS A 566 -32.25 -27.53 -6.41
CA CYS A 566 -31.57 -27.19 -5.15
C CYS A 566 -31.37 -25.67 -5.06
N GLU A 567 -30.88 -25.04 -6.12
CA GLU A 567 -30.72 -23.59 -6.21
C GLU A 567 -32.08 -22.88 -6.03
N ARG A 568 -33.13 -23.26 -6.76
CA ARG A 568 -34.47 -22.65 -6.61
C ARG A 568 -35.09 -22.86 -5.22
N THR A 569 -34.80 -23.96 -4.53
CA THR A 569 -35.30 -24.21 -3.16
C THR A 569 -34.49 -23.47 -2.09
N LEU A 570 -33.15 -23.40 -2.21
CA LEU A 570 -32.31 -22.50 -1.41
C LEU A 570 -32.70 -21.03 -1.63
N MET A 571 -33.06 -20.63 -2.85
CA MET A 571 -33.50 -19.27 -3.15
C MET A 571 -34.85 -18.91 -2.50
N ARG A 572 -35.74 -19.89 -2.29
CA ARG A 572 -37.08 -19.66 -1.71
C ARG A 572 -37.17 -19.76 -0.18
N GLN A 573 -36.17 -20.32 0.52
CA GLN A 573 -36.23 -20.49 1.98
C GLN A 573 -34.92 -20.08 2.70
N PRO A 574 -34.90 -18.94 3.43
CA PRO A 574 -33.74 -18.48 4.18
C PRO A 574 -33.20 -19.49 5.22
N ALA A 575 -34.08 -20.30 5.82
CA ALA A 575 -33.71 -21.29 6.84
C ALA A 575 -32.78 -22.39 6.28
N LEU A 576 -32.99 -22.85 5.04
CA LEU A 576 -32.14 -23.86 4.40
C LEU A 576 -30.74 -23.31 4.08
N ARG A 577 -30.65 -22.04 3.66
CA ARG A 577 -29.36 -21.35 3.49
C ARG A 577 -28.57 -21.32 4.79
N LEU A 578 -29.22 -20.95 5.90
CA LEU A 578 -28.59 -20.90 7.22
C LEU A 578 -28.13 -22.30 7.67
N GLY A 579 -28.96 -23.33 7.48
CA GLY A 579 -28.61 -24.71 7.80
C GLY A 579 -27.39 -25.23 7.02
N ILE A 580 -27.26 -24.89 5.73
CA ILE A 580 -26.11 -25.26 4.91
C ILE A 580 -24.84 -24.50 5.33
N ILE A 581 -24.95 -23.22 5.69
CA ILE A 581 -23.81 -22.45 6.25
C ILE A 581 -23.36 -23.05 7.58
N PHE A 582 -24.28 -23.43 8.47
CA PHE A 582 -23.95 -24.14 9.71
C PHE A 582 -23.32 -25.52 9.45
N TYR A 583 -23.81 -26.28 8.47
CA TYR A 583 -23.23 -27.56 8.08
C TYR A 583 -21.78 -27.40 7.60
N TRP A 584 -21.51 -26.45 6.71
CA TRP A 584 -20.15 -26.14 6.25
C TRP A 584 -19.25 -25.64 7.40
N PHE A 585 -19.76 -24.81 8.31
CA PHE A 585 -19.02 -24.36 9.49
C PHE A 585 -18.63 -25.54 10.40
N ILE A 586 -19.57 -26.46 10.68
CA ILE A 586 -19.31 -27.68 11.46
C ILE A 586 -18.34 -28.61 10.73
N LEU A 587 -18.46 -28.75 9.40
CA LEU A 587 -17.55 -29.56 8.58
C LEU A 587 -16.12 -29.00 8.63
N HIS A 588 -15.95 -27.68 8.44
CA HIS A 588 -14.65 -27.03 8.54
C HIS A 588 -14.06 -27.09 9.95
N ALA A 589 -14.89 -26.93 11.00
CA ALA A 589 -14.45 -27.11 12.38
C ALA A 589 -13.97 -28.55 12.64
N LEU A 590 -14.73 -29.57 12.20
CA LEU A 590 -14.34 -30.97 12.31
C LEU A 590 -13.03 -31.26 11.57
N VAL A 591 -12.91 -30.82 10.30
CA VAL A 591 -11.68 -30.98 9.51
C VAL A 591 -10.49 -30.28 10.19
N ALA A 592 -10.68 -29.08 10.75
CA ALA A 592 -9.63 -28.39 11.51
C ALA A 592 -9.23 -29.13 12.80
N THR A 593 -10.18 -29.81 13.48
CA THR A 593 -9.86 -30.64 14.66
C THR A 593 -9.26 -32.01 14.33
N PHE A 594 -9.38 -32.50 13.09
CA PHE A 594 -8.78 -33.75 12.61
C PHE A 594 -7.53 -33.53 11.74
N ALA A 595 -7.09 -32.28 11.56
CA ALA A 595 -5.86 -31.89 10.87
C ALA A 595 -4.72 -31.50 11.85
N ILE A 596 -4.80 -32.00 13.10
CA ILE A 596 -3.82 -31.88 14.19
C ILE A 596 -3.49 -33.30 14.66
#